data_AF-A0A4S0RM95-F1
#
_entry.id   AF-A0A4S0RM95-F1
#
_cell.length_a   1.000
_cell.length_b   1.000
_cell.length_c   1.000
_cell.angle_alpha   90.00
_cell.angle_beta   90.00
_cell.angle_gamma   90.00
#
_symmetry.space_group_name_H-M   'P 1'
#
loop_
_entity.id
_entity.type
_entity.pdbx_description
1 polymer ?
#
loop_
_entity_poly.entity_id
_entity_poly.type
_entity_poly.pdbx_seq_one_letter_code
_entity_poly.pdbx_strand_id
1 'polypeptide(L)'
;MMPALHSSAHHIVEPMDIVVAHRHLHITYSSMKHSDKMFMGMTTSPKNAEDVLDMCEILFGEGFLETHAVATGNCNGNSPLVWDQVMLGAMRAFCRRNQPVLCSPFVLGGANTPASTAAAVAQLNAEALSALAYTQVIRKGCPAIYGHYLSTVS
;
A
#
# COMPACT_ATOMS: atom_id res chain seq x y z
N MET A 1 -13.92 -8.90 -19.13
CA MET A 1 -13.31 -7.58 -18.87
C MET A 1 -14.39 -6.65 -18.32
N MET A 2 -14.23 -6.08 -17.13
CA MET A 2 -15.22 -5.16 -16.52
C MET A 2 -14.82 -3.70 -16.81
N PRO A 3 -15.57 -2.95 -17.64
CA PRO A 3 -15.16 -1.61 -18.10
C PRO A 3 -15.00 -0.58 -16.99
N ALA A 4 -15.78 -0.68 -15.91
CA ALA A 4 -15.76 0.27 -14.81
C ALA A 4 -14.61 0.05 -13.80
N LEU A 5 -13.87 -1.06 -13.90
CA LEU A 5 -12.72 -1.32 -13.02
C LEU A 5 -11.43 -0.92 -13.71
N HIS A 6 -10.69 0.04 -13.17
CA HIS A 6 -9.43 0.52 -13.76
C HIS A 6 -8.18 -0.21 -13.23
N SER A 7 -8.35 -1.01 -12.17
CA SER A 7 -7.30 -1.79 -11.54
C SER A 7 -7.78 -3.21 -11.21
N SER A 8 -6.88 -4.18 -11.19
CA SER A 8 -7.12 -5.53 -10.66
C SER A 8 -7.04 -5.60 -9.12
N ALA A 9 -6.92 -4.47 -8.44
CA ALA A 9 -6.87 -4.32 -6.99
C ALA A 9 -5.58 -4.85 -6.32
N HIS A 10 -5.62 -4.99 -4.99
CA HIS A 10 -4.52 -5.42 -4.13
C HIS A 10 -4.60 -6.93 -3.85
N HIS A 11 -5.20 -7.32 -2.72
CA HIS A 11 -5.55 -8.70 -2.41
C HIS A 11 -7.07 -8.82 -2.58
N ILE A 12 -7.53 -9.56 -3.60
CA ILE A 12 -8.98 -9.78 -3.80
C ILE A 12 -9.49 -10.84 -2.82
N VAL A 13 -8.69 -11.89 -2.61
CA VAL A 13 -8.96 -13.00 -1.71
C VAL A 13 -7.63 -13.53 -1.19
N GLU A 14 -7.61 -14.01 0.06
CA GLU A 14 -6.43 -14.65 0.65
C GLU A 14 -6.31 -16.11 0.15
N PRO A 15 -5.25 -16.47 -0.58
CA PRO A 15 -5.08 -17.84 -1.10
C PRO A 15 -4.64 -18.79 0.03
N MET A 16 -5.64 -19.33 0.74
CA MET A 16 -5.44 -20.14 1.93
C MET A 16 -4.77 -21.50 1.66
N ASP A 17 -4.76 -21.94 0.41
CA ASP A 17 -4.10 -23.13 -0.12
C ASP A 17 -2.59 -22.94 -0.42
N ILE A 18 -2.10 -21.70 -0.41
CA ILE A 18 -0.68 -21.38 -0.61
C ILE A 18 -0.01 -21.08 0.75
N VAL A 19 1.25 -21.50 0.92
CA VAL A 19 2.05 -21.20 2.12
C VAL A 19 2.23 -19.69 2.25
N VAL A 20 2.02 -19.15 3.45
CA VAL A 20 2.03 -17.70 3.75
C VAL A 20 3.23 -16.97 3.15
N ALA A 21 4.42 -17.53 3.29
CA ALA A 21 5.67 -16.93 2.81
C ALA A 21 5.75 -16.75 1.27
N HIS A 22 4.89 -17.41 0.49
CA HIS A 22 4.89 -17.33 -0.97
C HIS A 22 3.63 -16.68 -1.54
N ARG A 23 2.61 -16.38 -0.71
CA ARG A 23 1.31 -15.89 -1.20
C ARG A 23 1.45 -14.62 -2.05
N HIS A 24 2.34 -13.71 -1.66
CA HIS A 24 2.54 -12.47 -2.39
C HIS A 24 2.99 -12.69 -3.83
N LEU A 25 3.87 -13.66 -4.07
CA LEU A 25 4.34 -14.02 -5.40
C LEU A 25 3.19 -14.51 -6.28
N HIS A 26 2.34 -15.38 -5.72
CA HIS A 26 1.17 -15.91 -6.44
C HIS A 26 0.12 -14.83 -6.73
N ILE A 27 -0.17 -13.97 -5.76
CA ILE A 27 -1.12 -12.86 -5.92
C ILE A 27 -0.62 -11.90 -7.00
N THR A 28 0.64 -11.47 -6.92
CA THR A 28 1.22 -10.53 -7.90
C THR A 28 1.32 -11.15 -9.29
N TYR A 29 1.78 -12.40 -9.41
CA TYR A 29 1.84 -13.07 -10.70
C TYR A 29 0.45 -13.24 -11.32
N SER A 30 -0.57 -13.55 -10.52
CA SER A 30 -1.95 -13.65 -10.99
C SER A 30 -2.42 -12.33 -11.63
N SER A 31 -2.17 -11.19 -10.97
CA SER A 31 -2.48 -9.86 -11.50
C SER A 31 -1.80 -9.60 -12.84
N MET A 32 -0.51 -9.97 -12.98
CA MET A 32 0.26 -9.81 -14.23
C MET A 32 -0.18 -10.77 -15.34
N LYS A 33 -0.56 -12.00 -14.98
CA LYS A 33 -0.90 -13.06 -15.94
C LYS A 33 -2.31 -12.92 -16.50
N HIS A 34 -3.24 -12.45 -15.67
CA HIS A 34 -4.67 -12.46 -15.97
C HIS A 34 -5.26 -11.08 -16.26
N SER A 35 -4.48 -10.01 -16.14
CA SER A 35 -4.91 -8.66 -16.49
C SER A 35 -3.75 -7.83 -17.05
N ASP A 36 -4.10 -6.88 -17.90
CA ASP A 36 -3.25 -5.80 -18.43
C ASP A 36 -3.47 -4.46 -17.69
N LYS A 37 -4.25 -4.46 -16.60
CA LYS A 37 -4.53 -3.29 -15.78
C LYS A 37 -3.51 -3.15 -14.67
N MET A 38 -3.37 -1.93 -14.13
CA MET A 38 -2.54 -1.70 -12.95
C MET A 38 -3.02 -2.50 -11.74
N PHE A 39 -2.09 -2.89 -10.87
CA PHE A 39 -2.37 -3.61 -9.64
C PHE A 39 -1.67 -2.95 -8.44
N MET A 40 -2.10 -3.31 -7.24
CA MET A 40 -1.41 -2.89 -6.03
C MET A 40 -0.49 -4.02 -5.55
N GLY A 41 0.74 -3.65 -5.21
CA GLY A 41 1.75 -4.60 -4.77
C GLY A 41 1.65 -4.92 -3.28
N MET A 42 2.03 -6.14 -2.90
CA MET A 42 1.93 -6.62 -1.53
C MET A 42 2.90 -5.92 -0.58
N THR A 43 2.40 -5.53 0.60
CA THR A 43 3.14 -4.80 1.64
C THR A 43 3.22 -5.57 2.96
N THR A 44 2.89 -6.87 2.95
CA THR A 44 2.82 -7.73 4.14
C THR A 44 4.16 -8.02 4.80
N SER A 45 5.27 -7.70 4.12
CA SER A 45 6.61 -7.62 4.71
C SER A 45 7.51 -6.71 3.85
N PRO A 46 8.63 -6.20 4.39
CA PRO A 46 9.61 -5.47 3.58
C PRO A 46 10.14 -6.32 2.42
N LYS A 47 10.40 -7.61 2.67
CA LYS A 47 10.85 -8.57 1.65
C LYS A 47 9.80 -8.79 0.56
N ASN A 48 8.53 -8.89 0.96
CA ASN A 48 7.44 -9.10 0.01
C ASN A 48 7.27 -7.89 -0.91
N ALA A 49 7.44 -6.68 -0.36
CA ALA A 49 7.45 -5.46 -1.15
C ALA A 49 8.61 -5.44 -2.15
N GLU A 50 9.82 -5.83 -1.73
CA GLU A 50 10.98 -5.96 -2.63
C GLU A 50 10.73 -7.00 -3.73
N ASP A 51 10.22 -8.20 -3.39
CA ASP A 51 9.90 -9.25 -4.37
C ASP A 51 8.91 -8.77 -5.43
N VAL A 52 7.86 -8.07 -5.01
CA VAL A 52 6.87 -7.52 -5.94
C VAL A 52 7.51 -6.54 -6.91
N LEU A 53 8.41 -5.69 -6.43
CA LEU A 53 9.10 -4.71 -7.27
C LEU A 53 10.12 -5.37 -8.19
N ASP A 54 10.76 -6.47 -7.77
CA ASP A 54 11.63 -7.30 -8.62
C ASP A 54 10.80 -7.95 -9.75
N MET A 55 9.61 -8.47 -9.44
CA MET A 55 8.69 -8.99 -10.46
C MET A 55 8.23 -7.90 -11.44
N CYS A 56 7.96 -6.69 -10.94
CA CYS A 56 7.63 -5.54 -11.81
C CYS A 56 8.81 -5.19 -12.73
N GLU A 57 10.04 -5.22 -12.24
CA GLU A 57 11.23 -4.95 -13.05
C GLU A 57 11.44 -6.01 -14.14
N ILE A 58 11.17 -7.29 -13.84
CA ILE A 58 11.15 -8.34 -14.87
C ILE A 58 10.09 -8.05 -15.94
N LEU A 59 8.90 -7.60 -15.54
CA LEU A 59 7.79 -7.35 -16.46
C LEU A 59 8.01 -6.12 -17.35
N PHE A 60 8.51 -5.03 -16.79
CA PHE A 60 8.62 -3.73 -17.47
C PHE A 60 10.02 -3.43 -18.00
N GLY A 61 11.04 -4.15 -17.54
CA GLY A 61 12.45 -3.94 -17.88
C GLY A 61 13.24 -3.21 -16.80
N GLU A 62 14.55 -3.49 -16.75
CA GLU A 62 15.49 -2.91 -15.81
C GLU A 62 15.47 -1.37 -15.86
N GLY A 63 15.38 -0.72 -14.70
CA GLY A 63 15.38 0.73 -14.57
C GLY A 63 14.08 1.43 -14.99
N PHE A 64 13.06 0.74 -15.53
CA PHE A 64 11.80 1.35 -15.92
C PHE A 64 11.07 2.01 -14.73
N LEU A 65 11.12 1.35 -13.57
CA LEU A 65 10.49 1.79 -12.33
C LEU A 65 11.06 3.13 -11.80
N GLU A 66 12.29 3.50 -12.18
CA GLU A 66 12.91 4.74 -11.70
C GLU A 66 12.17 5.99 -12.18
N THR A 67 11.52 5.90 -13.34
CA THR A 67 10.80 7.02 -13.97
C THR A 67 9.30 6.78 -14.10
N HIS A 68 8.83 5.55 -13.94
CA HIS A 68 7.43 5.17 -14.13
C HIS A 68 6.85 4.46 -12.90
N ALA A 69 5.68 4.93 -12.47
CA ALA A 69 4.85 4.23 -11.50
C ALA A 69 4.10 3.08 -12.20
N VAL A 70 4.30 1.85 -11.74
CA VAL A 70 3.67 0.64 -12.33
C VAL A 70 2.87 -0.16 -11.31
N ALA A 71 3.17 -0.02 -10.02
CA ALA A 71 2.43 -0.65 -8.94
C ALA A 71 2.29 0.32 -7.76
N THR A 72 1.18 0.23 -7.04
CA THR A 72 0.95 1.03 -5.82
C THR A 72 1.04 0.15 -4.57
N GLY A 73 1.80 0.56 -3.56
CA GLY A 73 1.81 -0.10 -2.25
C GLY A 73 0.69 0.45 -1.36
N ASN A 74 0.01 -0.39 -0.59
CA ASN A 74 -0.90 0.06 0.48
C ASN A 74 -0.19 -0.06 1.83
N CYS A 75 0.06 1.05 2.51
CA CYS A 75 0.65 1.04 3.84
C CYS A 75 -0.35 1.61 4.84
N ASN A 76 -0.70 0.80 5.84
CA ASN A 76 -1.71 1.17 6.83
C ASN A 76 -1.09 1.72 8.12
N GLY A 77 -1.71 2.75 8.67
CA GLY A 77 -1.41 3.20 10.04
C GLY A 77 -2.08 2.25 11.03
N ASN A 78 -1.35 1.83 12.05
CA ASN A 78 -1.90 1.12 13.20
C ASN A 78 -2.46 2.15 14.19
N SER A 79 -3.63 2.71 13.86
CA SER A 79 -4.23 3.76 14.68
C SER A 79 -4.57 3.23 16.09
N PRO A 80 -4.33 4.01 17.16
CA PRO A 80 -3.97 5.43 17.13
C PRO A 80 -2.46 5.71 17.01
N LEU A 81 -2.10 6.59 16.09
CA LEU A 81 -0.80 7.29 16.01
C LEU A 81 0.45 6.39 15.91
N VAL A 82 0.32 5.16 15.40
CA VAL A 82 1.45 4.24 15.21
C VAL A 82 1.61 3.86 13.75
N TRP A 83 2.86 3.87 13.28
CA TRP A 83 3.29 3.21 12.05
C TRP A 83 4.27 2.10 12.43
N ASP A 84 3.90 0.85 12.18
CA ASP A 84 4.71 -0.29 12.59
C ASP A 84 5.87 -0.59 11.62
N GLN A 85 6.78 -1.46 12.06
CA GLN A 85 7.98 -1.81 11.31
C GLN A 85 7.70 -2.47 9.96
N VAL A 86 6.64 -3.27 9.85
CA VAL A 86 6.28 -3.98 8.61
C VAL A 86 5.85 -2.95 7.58
N MET A 87 4.90 -2.08 7.94
CA MET A 87 4.38 -1.03 7.06
C MET A 87 5.46 -0.03 6.66
N LEU A 88 6.28 0.44 7.62
CA LEU A 88 7.38 1.37 7.31
C LEU A 88 8.46 0.72 6.44
N GLY A 89 8.70 -0.58 6.61
CA GLY A 89 9.67 -1.30 5.78
C GLY A 89 9.18 -1.51 4.34
N ALA A 90 7.92 -1.89 4.15
CA ALA A 90 7.30 -1.95 2.83
C ALA A 90 7.26 -0.57 2.16
N MET A 91 6.89 0.48 2.90
CA MET A 91 6.92 1.87 2.40
C MET A 91 8.31 2.27 1.91
N ARG A 92 9.38 1.94 2.65
CA ARG A 92 10.76 2.19 2.20
C ARG A 92 11.10 1.46 0.90
N ALA A 93 10.65 0.22 0.72
CA ALA A 93 10.90 -0.53 -0.52
C ALA A 93 10.24 0.15 -1.73
N PHE A 94 8.95 0.48 -1.63
CA PHE A 94 8.20 1.16 -2.69
C PHE A 94 8.78 2.55 -2.99
N CYS A 95 8.97 3.38 -1.96
CA CYS A 95 9.45 4.74 -2.16
C CYS A 95 10.87 4.78 -2.75
N ARG A 96 11.76 3.86 -2.37
CA ARG A 96 13.11 3.80 -2.94
C ARG A 96 13.12 3.52 -4.43
N ARG A 97 12.15 2.75 -4.94
CA ARG A 97 11.97 2.45 -6.38
C ARG A 97 10.93 3.35 -7.05
N ASN A 98 10.69 4.54 -6.49
CA ASN A 98 9.78 5.56 -7.03
C ASN A 98 8.33 5.10 -7.24
N GLN A 99 7.89 4.07 -6.52
CA GLN A 99 6.55 3.54 -6.65
C GLN A 99 5.59 4.20 -5.66
N PRO A 100 4.36 4.56 -6.09
CA PRO A 100 3.37 5.20 -5.24
C PRO A 100 3.03 4.39 -3.99
N VAL A 101 2.88 5.09 -2.86
CA VAL A 101 2.35 4.49 -1.62
C VAL A 101 1.07 5.20 -1.21
N LEU A 102 0.00 4.41 -1.03
CA LEU A 102 -1.22 4.82 -0.38
C LEU A 102 -1.01 4.79 1.13
N CYS A 103 -1.01 5.97 1.76
CA CYS A 103 -0.79 6.14 3.19
C CYS A 103 -2.14 6.16 3.90
N SER A 104 -2.58 5.02 4.44
CA SER A 104 -3.96 4.81 4.91
C SER A 104 -4.05 4.50 6.41
N PRO A 105 -4.21 5.50 7.28
CA PRO A 105 -4.68 5.28 8.65
C PRO A 105 -5.95 4.42 8.68
N PHE A 106 -6.02 3.48 9.63
CA PHE A 106 -7.17 2.59 9.79
C PHE A 106 -7.92 2.94 11.07
N VAL A 107 -9.00 3.70 10.93
CA VAL A 107 -9.71 4.29 12.06
C VAL A 107 -11.16 3.83 12.18
N LEU A 108 -11.53 3.48 13.40
CA LEU A 108 -12.85 3.08 13.87
C LEU A 108 -13.30 4.06 14.95
N GLY A 109 -14.23 4.95 14.59
CA GLY A 109 -14.78 6.02 15.42
C GLY A 109 -15.32 5.51 16.75
N GLY A 110 -14.65 5.85 17.86
CA GLY A 110 -15.01 5.41 19.20
C GLY A 110 -14.27 4.16 19.70
N ALA A 111 -13.41 3.55 18.87
CA ALA A 111 -12.56 2.42 19.27
C ALA A 111 -11.08 2.82 19.33
N ASN A 112 -10.48 3.14 18.18
CA ASN A 112 -9.07 3.57 18.08
C ASN A 112 -8.90 5.03 17.65
N THR A 113 -10.02 5.77 17.59
CA THR A 113 -10.07 7.23 17.55
C THR A 113 -11.13 7.73 18.54
N PRO A 114 -11.11 9.03 18.89
CA PRO A 114 -12.25 9.66 19.55
C PRO A 114 -13.57 9.37 18.84
N ALA A 115 -14.67 9.30 19.60
CA ALA A 115 -16.02 9.12 19.05
C ALA A 115 -16.54 10.36 18.31
N SER A 116 -15.98 11.54 18.60
CA SER A 116 -16.28 12.77 17.88
C SER A 116 -15.71 12.73 16.46
N THR A 117 -16.54 12.97 15.45
CA THR A 117 -16.15 13.01 14.04
C THR A 117 -14.99 13.97 13.80
N ALA A 118 -15.06 15.19 14.33
CA ALA A 118 -14.00 16.19 14.12
C ALA A 118 -12.67 15.75 14.71
N ALA A 119 -12.69 15.13 15.89
CA ALA A 119 -11.48 14.63 16.55
C ALA A 119 -10.92 13.38 15.85
N ALA A 120 -11.78 12.47 15.36
CA ALA A 120 -11.37 11.32 14.56
C ALA A 120 -10.71 11.74 13.24
N VAL A 121 -11.30 12.71 12.54
CA VAL A 121 -10.73 13.28 11.30
C VAL A 121 -9.39 13.98 11.58
N ALA A 122 -9.27 14.71 12.70
CA ALA A 122 -8.01 15.34 13.08
C ALA A 122 -6.89 14.31 13.34
N GLN A 123 -7.19 13.22 14.05
CA GLN A 123 -6.24 12.13 14.28
C GLN A 123 -5.84 11.45 12.97
N LEU A 124 -6.82 11.07 12.14
CA LEU A 124 -6.60 10.46 10.83
C LEU A 124 -5.70 11.35 9.95
N ASN A 125 -5.96 12.66 9.92
CA ASN A 125 -5.15 13.59 9.15
C ASN A 125 -3.72 13.68 9.69
N ALA A 126 -3.53 13.68 11.01
CA ALA A 126 -2.19 13.66 11.61
C ALA A 126 -1.41 12.39 11.22
N GLU A 127 -2.07 11.23 11.26
CA GLU A 127 -1.45 9.96 10.87
C GLU A 127 -1.09 9.93 9.38
N ALA A 128 -2.01 10.31 8.50
CA ALA A 128 -1.79 10.34 7.05
C ALA A 128 -0.68 11.33 6.68
N LEU A 129 -0.69 12.55 7.23
CA LEU A 129 0.34 13.57 6.96
C LEU A 129 1.73 13.12 7.43
N SER A 130 1.82 12.43 8.58
CA SER A 130 3.11 11.90 9.07
C SER A 130 3.72 10.88 8.10
N ALA A 131 2.90 9.99 7.52
CA ALA A 131 3.35 9.03 6.51
C ALA A 131 3.70 9.71 5.18
N LEU A 132 2.86 10.63 4.71
CA LEU A 132 3.16 11.42 3.51
C LEU A 132 4.50 12.14 3.64
N ALA A 133 4.76 12.80 4.78
CA ALA A 133 6.04 13.43 5.05
C ALA A 133 7.19 12.40 5.05
N TYR A 134 6.99 11.23 5.66
CA TYR A 134 7.99 10.17 5.69
C TYR A 134 8.34 9.63 4.29
N THR A 135 7.37 9.49 3.37
CA THR A 135 7.67 9.12 1.97
C THR A 135 8.68 10.07 1.33
N GLN A 136 8.57 11.37 1.60
CA GLN A 136 9.46 12.40 1.07
C GLN A 136 10.83 12.43 1.75
N VAL A 137 10.92 11.95 3.00
CA VAL A 137 12.20 11.70 3.67
C VAL A 137 12.93 10.52 3.02
N ILE A 138 12.20 9.47 2.61
CA ILE A 138 12.79 8.30 1.94
C ILE A 138 13.31 8.67 0.55
N ARG A 139 12.46 9.30 -0.28
CA ARG A 139 12.81 9.76 -1.63
C ARG A 139 12.00 11.01 -1.96
N LYS A 140 12.68 12.15 -2.07
CA LYS A 140 12.06 13.42 -2.48
C LYS A 140 11.39 13.25 -3.84
N GLY A 141 10.12 13.67 -3.95
CA GLY A 141 9.35 13.56 -5.18
C GLY A 141 8.74 12.18 -5.43
N CYS A 142 8.92 11.22 -4.52
CA CYS A 142 8.21 9.94 -4.61
C CYS A 142 6.69 10.20 -4.61
N PRO A 143 5.93 9.60 -5.55
CA PRO A 143 4.48 9.69 -5.52
C PRO A 143 3.92 9.12 -4.22
N ALA A 144 2.96 9.79 -3.63
CA ALA A 144 2.27 9.33 -2.42
C ALA A 144 0.81 9.77 -2.47
N ILE A 145 -0.08 8.94 -1.93
CA ILE A 145 -1.53 9.17 -1.96
C ILE A 145 -2.01 9.33 -0.53
N TYR A 146 -2.70 10.43 -0.25
CA TYR A 146 -3.44 10.61 1.00
C TYR A 146 -4.59 9.60 1.02
N GLY A 147 -4.47 8.59 1.88
CA GLY A 147 -5.47 7.55 2.06
C GLY A 147 -6.12 7.66 3.43
N HIS A 148 -7.28 7.02 3.58
CA HIS A 148 -7.87 6.78 4.87
C HIS A 148 -8.91 5.66 4.79
N TYR A 149 -9.06 4.93 5.89
CA TYR A 149 -10.25 4.15 6.17
C TYR A 149 -10.87 4.68 7.45
N LEU A 150 -12.10 5.18 7.37
CA LEU A 150 -12.87 5.67 8.52
C LEU A 150 -14.24 5.03 8.51
N SER A 151 -14.54 4.28 9.57
CA SER A 151 -15.88 3.76 9.87
C SER A 151 -16.23 4.06 11.31
N THR A 152 -17.52 4.03 11.66
CA THR A 152 -17.99 3.94 13.04
C THR A 152 -17.99 2.48 13.51
N VAL A 153 -17.94 2.25 14.82
CA VAL A 153 -18.18 0.92 15.40
C VAL A 153 -19.68 0.55 15.47
N SER A 154 -20.56 1.50 15.15
CA SER A 154 -22.03 1.38 15.12
C SER A 154 -22.58 1.46 13.72
#